data_AF-A0A967P912-F1
#
_entry.id   AF-A0A967P912-F1
#
_cell.length_a   1.000
_cell.length_b   1.000
_cell.length_c   1.000
_cell.angle_alpha   90.00
_cell.angle_beta   90.00
_cell.angle_gamma   90.00
#
_symmetry.space_group_name_H-M   'P 1'
#
loop_
_entity.id
_entity.type
_entity.pdbx_description
1 polymer ?
#
loop_
_entity_poly.entity_id
_entity_poly.type
_entity_poly.pdbx_seq_one_letter_code
_entity_poly.pdbx_strand_id
1 'polypeptide(L)' 'IIEYYSNDRIGLLYEVSKTLSNLGFSINYAKISTKVDQVSDVFYVTDAKGKKIASPKKLKQIKDALLSLDNNDLNS' A
#
# COMPACT_ATOMS: atom_id res chain seq x y z
N ILE A 1 10.66 1.99 -0.95
CA ILE A 1 9.97 2.02 0.36
C ILE A 1 8.75 2.87 0.16
N ILE A 2 7.59 2.39 0.58
CA ILE A 2 6.33 3.12 0.59
C ILE A 2 5.94 3.25 2.05
N GLU A 3 5.74 4.47 2.50
CA GLU A 3 5.13 4.75 3.81
C GLU A 3 3.67 5.10 3.55
N TYR A 4 2.78 4.35 4.17
CA TYR A 4 1.34 4.51 4.05
C TYR A 4 0.77 4.87 5.42
N TYR A 5 0.02 5.96 5.46
CA TYR A 5 -0.58 6.50 6.67
C TYR A 5 -2.09 6.52 6.47
N SER A 6 -2.81 5.83 7.34
CA SER A 6 -4.27 5.77 7.31
C SER A 6 -4.81 5.56 8.73
N ASN A 7 -6.12 5.78 8.90
CA ASN A 7 -6.77 5.42 10.15
C ASN A 7 -6.78 3.88 10.30
N ASP A 8 -6.71 3.39 11.53
CA ASP A 8 -6.78 1.95 11.75
C ASP A 8 -8.14 1.42 11.27
N ARG A 9 -8.12 0.47 10.32
CA ARG A 9 -9.31 -0.25 9.88
C ARG A 9 -8.99 -1.72 9.61
N ILE A 10 -9.94 -2.56 9.98
CA ILE A 10 -9.86 -4.00 9.77
C ILE A 10 -9.75 -4.28 8.27
N GLY A 11 -8.74 -5.07 7.88
CA GLY A 11 -8.55 -5.48 6.48
C GLY A 11 -7.63 -4.59 5.65
N LEU A 12 -7.15 -3.46 6.18
CA LEU A 12 -6.27 -2.53 5.45
C LEU A 12 -5.06 -3.21 4.79
N LEU A 13 -4.34 -4.04 5.55
CA LEU A 13 -3.17 -4.75 5.03
C LEU A 13 -3.52 -5.66 3.84
N TYR A 14 -4.68 -6.31 3.88
CA TYR A 14 -5.17 -7.14 2.78
C TYR A 14 -5.49 -6.29 1.56
N GLU A 15 -6.17 -5.16 1.73
CA GLU A 15 -6.51 -4.24 0.63
C GLU A 15 -5.26 -3.67 -0.05
N VAL A 16 -4.27 -3.22 0.74
CA VAL A 16 -2.99 -2.72 0.23
C VAL A 16 -2.26 -3.82 -0.54
N SER A 17 -2.14 -5.02 0.05
CA SER A 17 -1.46 -6.16 -0.56
C SER A 17 -2.12 -6.58 -1.87
N LYS A 18 -3.45 -6.68 -1.88
CA LYS A 18 -4.25 -7.03 -3.06
C LYS A 18 -4.09 -5.98 -4.15
N THR A 19 -4.16 -4.70 -3.80
CA THR A 19 -4.01 -3.59 -4.75
C THR A 19 -2.63 -3.60 -5.42
N LEU A 20 -1.56 -3.77 -4.63
CA LEU A 20 -0.20 -3.86 -5.17
C LEU A 20 -0.01 -5.10 -6.04
N SER A 21 -0.55 -6.25 -5.62
CA SER A 21 -0.51 -7.49 -6.40
C SER A 21 -1.25 -7.36 -7.74
N ASN A 22 -2.42 -6.74 -7.77
CA ASN A 22 -3.19 -6.49 -8.99
C ASN A 22 -2.45 -5.60 -9.99
N LEU A 23 -1.56 -4.73 -9.50
CA LEU A 23 -0.70 -3.88 -10.33
C LEU A 23 0.61 -4.59 -10.76
N GLY A 24 0.82 -5.85 -10.36
CA GLY A 24 2.01 -6.64 -10.68
C GLY A 24 3.22 -6.31 -9.81
N PHE A 25 2.99 -5.80 -8.60
CA PHE A 25 4.02 -5.53 -7.60
C PHE A 25 3.95 -6.52 -6.44
N SER A 26 5.08 -6.70 -5.76
CA SER A 26 5.23 -7.63 -4.65
C SER A 26 5.76 -6.91 -3.42
N ILE A 27 5.15 -7.18 -2.27
CA ILE A 27 5.64 -6.75 -0.95
C ILE A 27 6.62 -7.80 -0.45
N ASN A 28 7.88 -7.42 -0.27
CA ASN A 28 8.91 -8.32 0.25
C ASN A 28 9.02 -8.25 1.78
N TYR A 29 8.65 -7.10 2.35
CA TYR A 29 8.65 -6.85 3.78
C TYR A 29 7.63 -5.76 4.10
N ALA A 30 6.93 -5.92 5.21
CA ALA A 30 6.02 -4.93 5.77
C ALA A 30 6.34 -4.72 7.25
N LYS A 31 6.39 -3.47 7.68
CA LYS A 31 6.42 -3.10 9.10
C LYS A 31 5.12 -2.39 9.42
N ILE A 32 4.30 -3.02 10.25
CA ILE A 32 3.00 -2.51 10.68
C ILE A 32 3.20 -1.84 12.04
N SER A 33 2.83 -0.56 12.16
CA SER A 33 2.95 0.19 13.41
C SER A 33 1.62 0.86 13.74
N THR A 34 0.96 0.40 14.80
CA THR A 34 -0.26 1.04 15.33
C THR A 34 0.11 2.00 16.45
N LYS A 35 -0.37 3.25 16.37
CA LYS A 35 -0.18 4.26 17.41
C LYS A 35 -1.53 4.91 17.75
N VAL A 36 -2.13 4.46 18.85
CA VAL A 36 -3.43 4.90 19.40
C VAL A 36 -4.58 4.84 18.39
N ASP A 37 -4.68 5.81 17.47
CA ASP A 37 -5.76 5.92 16.46
C ASP A 37 -5.25 5.95 15.01
N GLN A 38 -3.93 5.87 14.79
CA GLN A 38 -3.31 5.89 13.45
C GLN A 38 -2.44 4.67 13.20
N VAL A 39 -2.55 4.11 12.00
CA VAL A 39 -1.66 3.08 11.50
C VAL A 39 -0.66 3.71 10.54
N SER A 40 0.62 3.44 10.79
CA SER A 40 1.71 3.75 9.86
C SER A 40 2.34 2.45 9.42
N ASP A 41 2.16 2.14 8.13
CA ASP A 41 2.68 0.94 7.51
C ASP A 41 3.81 1.28 6.55
N VAL A 42 4.92 0.55 6.68
CA VAL A 42 6.06 0.66 5.77
C VAL A 42 6.15 -0.59 4.92
N PHE A 43 5.98 -0.44 3.60
CA PHE A 43 6.04 -1.52 2.62
C PHE A 43 7.30 -1.43 1.74
N TYR A 44 8.02 -2.55 1.65
CA TYR A 44 9.14 -2.72 0.73
C TYR A 44 8.63 -3.40 -0.53
N VAL A 45 8.32 -2.57 -1.52
CA VAL A 45 7.66 -3.01 -2.76
C VAL A 45 8.67 -3.11 -3.90
N THR A 46 8.57 -4.21 -4.65
CA THR A 46 9.34 -4.47 -5.87
C THR A 46 8.42 -4.85 -7.02
N ASP A 47 8.95 -4.85 -8.25
CA ASP A 47 8.23 -5.46 -9.37
C ASP A 47 8.21 -7.00 -9.26
N ALA A 48 7.46 -7.66 -10.15
CA ALA A 48 7.38 -9.12 -10.22
C ALA A 48 8.73 -9.84 -10.42
N LYS A 49 9.82 -9.13 -10.73
CA LYS A 49 11.18 -9.68 -10.86
C LYS A 49 12.05 -9.37 -9.64
N GLY A 50 11.46 -8.84 -8.56
CA GLY A 50 12.18 -8.44 -7.36
C GLY A 50 13.01 -7.16 -7.51
N LYS A 51 12.82 -6.40 -8.60
CA LYS A 51 13.61 -5.19 -8.87
C LYS A 51 12.93 -3.95 -8.29
N LYS A 52 13.77 -2.96 -7.96
CA LYS A 52 13.30 -1.63 -7.52
C LYS A 52 12.48 -0.98 -8.64
N ILE A 53 11.35 -0.40 -8.25
CA ILE A 53 10.47 0.33 -9.16
C ILE A 53 11.07 1.72 -9.40
N ALA A 54 11.62 1.95 -10.59
CA ALA A 54 12.25 3.23 -10.97
C ALA A 54 11.37 4.08 -11.89
N SER A 55 10.30 3.53 -12.47
CA SER A 55 9.43 4.24 -13.41
C SER A 55 8.51 5.24 -12.68
N PRO A 56 8.59 6.54 -13.00
CA PRO A 56 7.71 7.54 -12.40
C PRO A 56 6.23 7.26 -12.64
N LYS A 57 5.88 6.72 -13.81
CA LYS A 57 4.51 6.32 -14.17
C LYS A 57 3.99 5.23 -13.23
N LYS A 58 4.79 4.20 -12.96
CA LYS A 58 4.43 3.12 -12.04
C LYS A 58 4.30 3.62 -10.60
N LEU A 59 5.21 4.48 -10.17
CA LEU A 59 5.15 5.09 -8.84
C LEU A 59 3.87 5.92 -8.66
N LYS A 60 3.48 6.69 -9.69
CA LYS A 60 2.21 7.43 -9.70
C LYS A 60 1.01 6.48 -9.63
N GLN A 61 0.99 5.41 -10.43
CA GLN A 61 -0.09 4.42 -10.39
C GLN A 61 -0.26 3.77 -9.02
N ILE A 62 0.84 3.41 -8.35
CA ILE A 62 0.80 2.85 -6.99
C ILE A 62 0.21 3.89 -6.02
N LYS A 63 0.73 5.12 -6.06
CA LYS A 63 0.25 6.19 -5.18
C LYS A 63 -1.24 6.44 -5.35
N ASP A 64 -1.70 6.60 -6.58
CA ASP A 64 -3.11 6.86 -6.88
C ASP A 64 -4.01 5.71 -6.41
N ALA A 65 -3.58 4.46 -6.63
CA ALA A 65 -4.34 3.28 -6.19
C ALA A 65 -4.44 3.19 -4.66
N LEU A 66 -3.34 3.41 -3.93
CA LEU A 66 -3.34 3.36 -2.47
C LEU A 66 -4.19 4.49 -1.86
N LEU A 67 -4.12 5.70 -2.40
CA LEU A 67 -4.95 6.83 -1.94
C LEU A 67 -6.45 6.60 -2.20
N SER A 68 -6.81 5.76 -3.18
CA SER A 68 -8.21 5.43 -3.42
C SER A 68 -8.82 4.50 -2.37
N LEU A 69 -7.98 3.79 -1.59
CA LEU A 69 -8.45 2.87 -0.55
C LEU A 69 -9.15 3.63 0.59
N ASP A 70 -8.68 4.83 0.95
CA ASP A 70 -9.27 5.64 2.02
C ASP A 70 -10.61 6.29 1.65
N ASN A 71 -10.95 6.32 0.36
CA ASN A 71 -12.20 6.91 -0.13
C ASN A 71 -13.33 5.88 -0.26
N ASN A 72 -13.04 4.59 -0.13
CA ASN A 72 -14.05 3.53 -0.26
C ASN A 72 -14.83 3.25 1.05
N ASP A 73 -14.42 3.84 2.18
CA ASP A 73 -15.06 3.66 3.49
C ASP A 73 -16.40 4.43 3.64
N LEU A 74 -16.85 5.17 2.62
CA LEU A 74 -18.13 5.91 2.63
C LEU A 74 -19.34 5.13 2.07
N ASN A 75 -19.17 3.85 1.68
CA ASN A 75 -20.23 3.03 1.08
C ASN A 75 -20.41 1.65 1.76
N SER A 76 -20.31 1.56 3.09
CA SER A 76 -20.75 0.36 3.82
C SER A 76 -21.58 0.69 5.05
#